data_AF-A0A2J6HX70-F1
#
_entry.id   AF-A0A2J6HX70-F1
#
_cell.length_a   1.000
_cell.length_b   1.000
_cell.length_c   1.000
_cell.angle_alpha   90.00
_cell.angle_beta   90.00
_cell.angle_gamma   90.00
#
_symmetry.space_group_name_H-M   'P 1'
#
loop_
_entity.id
_entity.type
_entity.pdbx_description
1 polymer ?
#
loop_
_entity_poly.entity_id
_entity_poly.type
_entity_poly.pdbx_seq_one_letter_code
_entity_poly.pdbx_strand_id
1 'polypeptide(L)'
;MYIHTQGNNNGMVFCKAGEALIVSTPASDEETGNLINYVRDSLKADIVGYIIDRWHTDAMEGLDVVMQHGIPTYSYAGTKDIARKKGLPQPEMVFDSVMELEVGGSKVIAHYPGEAHTKDGIVVWIPDEKVLFGGNGIRNNNGWVGNIGDANLAAWSETVRKVKVLCGTAMIVIPGHGRYGGSELLDYTIALYDTTGRGWELNSPVLHQRPYFNGNEFLAIAKEETHHNGITTYNDAVVYYQDATKYIRIESACINYIPGEQRLDSDNGIVSIYDKNPDGDTLRLRVPYERLIVFNVEDSIGLRVVLQRFGSLQ
;
A
#
# COMPACT_ATOMS: atom_id res chain seq x y z
N MET A 1 -7.86 4.59 -22.77
CA MET A 1 -7.29 4.27 -21.44
C MET A 1 -5.80 4.54 -21.47
N TYR A 2 -5.27 5.26 -20.51
CA TYR A 2 -3.83 5.48 -20.32
C TYR A 2 -3.43 5.06 -18.90
N ILE A 3 -2.20 4.56 -18.75
CA ILE A 3 -1.59 4.25 -17.45
C ILE A 3 -0.48 5.27 -17.26
N HIS A 4 -0.53 6.07 -16.19
CA HIS A 4 0.61 6.88 -15.81
C HIS A 4 1.43 6.12 -14.78
N THR A 5 2.75 6.30 -14.81
CA THR A 5 3.67 5.59 -13.90
C THR A 5 4.77 6.52 -13.42
N GLN A 6 5.06 6.48 -12.13
CA GLN A 6 6.22 7.15 -11.52
C GLN A 6 6.87 6.18 -10.53
N GLY A 7 8.16 5.90 -10.71
CA GLY A 7 8.86 4.96 -9.82
C GLY A 7 8.23 3.56 -9.75
N ASN A 8 7.64 3.10 -10.86
CA ASN A 8 6.88 1.84 -10.99
C ASN A 8 5.52 1.80 -10.26
N ASN A 9 5.08 2.91 -9.65
CA ASN A 9 3.71 3.07 -9.16
C ASN A 9 2.78 3.50 -10.29
N ASN A 10 1.68 2.79 -10.48
CA ASN A 10 0.70 3.03 -11.53
C ASN A 10 -0.51 3.80 -10.99
N GLY A 11 -1.01 4.72 -11.81
CA GLY A 11 -2.41 5.15 -11.77
C GLY A 11 -3.04 5.08 -13.17
N MET A 12 -4.30 5.49 -13.28
CA MET A 12 -5.11 5.30 -14.49
C MET A 12 -5.76 6.61 -14.94
N VAL A 13 -5.74 6.86 -16.25
CA VAL A 13 -6.57 7.89 -16.89
C VAL A 13 -7.55 7.22 -17.85
N PHE A 14 -8.84 7.31 -17.53
CA PHE A 14 -9.91 6.89 -18.43
C PHE A 14 -10.48 8.11 -19.15
N CYS A 15 -10.29 8.17 -20.48
CA CYS A 15 -10.87 9.21 -21.33
C CYS A 15 -11.90 8.62 -22.29
N LYS A 16 -13.07 9.26 -22.39
CA LYS A 16 -14.12 8.90 -23.35
C LYS A 16 -14.96 10.13 -23.70
N ALA A 17 -15.28 10.29 -24.98
CA ALA A 17 -16.13 11.38 -25.49
C ALA A 17 -15.76 12.82 -25.00
N GLY A 18 -14.47 13.09 -24.79
CA GLY A 18 -13.99 14.40 -24.32
C GLY A 18 -14.03 14.60 -22.81
N GLU A 19 -14.41 13.59 -22.03
CA GLU A 19 -14.33 13.57 -20.57
C GLU A 19 -13.22 12.63 -20.11
N ALA A 20 -12.64 12.92 -18.95
CA ALA A 20 -11.59 12.14 -18.32
C ALA A 20 -11.83 11.96 -16.82
N LEU A 21 -11.54 10.77 -16.33
CA LEU A 21 -11.47 10.45 -14.91
C LEU A 21 -10.08 9.87 -14.61
N ILE A 22 -9.44 10.38 -13.56
CA ILE A 22 -8.12 9.93 -13.14
C ILE A 22 -8.23 9.17 -11.82
N VAL A 23 -7.46 8.09 -11.67
CA VAL A 23 -7.38 7.27 -10.45
C VAL A 23 -5.93 7.22 -9.98
N SER A 24 -5.72 7.55 -8.70
CA SER A 24 -4.43 7.69 -8.01
C SER A 24 -3.58 8.84 -8.55
N THR A 25 -2.99 9.64 -7.67
CA THR A 25 -2.02 10.66 -8.10
C THR A 25 -0.67 10.05 -8.41
N PRO A 26 0.15 10.69 -9.27
CA PRO A 26 1.59 10.57 -9.17
C PRO A 26 2.09 10.82 -7.73
N ALA A 27 3.29 10.35 -7.43
CA ALA A 27 3.93 10.47 -6.12
C ALA A 27 4.65 11.83 -5.94
N SER A 28 4.29 12.84 -6.72
CA SER A 28 4.73 14.23 -6.52
C SER A 28 3.72 15.22 -7.10
N ASP A 29 3.72 16.43 -6.53
CA ASP A 29 2.93 17.57 -6.99
C ASP A 29 3.23 17.96 -8.45
N GLU A 30 4.51 18.01 -8.80
CA GLU A 30 4.97 18.36 -10.15
C GLU A 30 4.41 17.40 -11.20
N GLU A 31 4.54 16.09 -10.96
CA GLU A 31 4.04 15.09 -11.90
C GLU A 31 2.52 15.05 -11.94
N THR A 32 1.85 15.37 -10.84
CA THR A 32 0.39 15.52 -10.80
C THR A 32 -0.08 16.70 -11.67
N GLY A 33 0.60 17.85 -11.58
CA GLY A 33 0.35 18.99 -12.45
C GLY A 33 0.62 18.68 -13.92
N ASN A 34 1.74 18.00 -14.21
CA ASN A 34 2.09 17.55 -15.57
C ASN A 34 1.02 16.62 -16.16
N LEU A 35 0.50 15.68 -15.36
CA LEU A 35 -0.57 14.77 -15.77
C LEU A 35 -1.86 15.53 -16.08
N ILE A 36 -2.27 16.45 -15.21
CA ILE A 36 -3.47 17.28 -15.42
C ILE A 36 -3.35 18.07 -16.73
N ASN A 37 -2.21 18.72 -16.96
CA ASN A 37 -1.94 19.47 -18.18
C ASN A 37 -1.92 18.56 -19.40
N TYR A 38 -1.30 17.38 -19.32
CA TYR A 38 -1.30 16.41 -20.40
C TYR A 38 -2.72 15.98 -20.81
N VAL A 39 -3.60 15.68 -19.85
CA VAL A 39 -4.98 15.30 -20.13
C VAL A 39 -5.75 16.43 -20.81
N ARG A 40 -5.63 17.67 -20.30
CA ARG A 40 -6.33 18.83 -20.87
C ARG A 40 -5.77 19.25 -22.22
N ASP A 41 -4.46 19.36 -22.34
CA ASP A 41 -3.79 19.98 -23.48
C ASP A 41 -3.50 18.99 -24.61
N SER A 42 -3.17 17.74 -24.27
CA SER A 42 -2.82 16.72 -25.29
C SER A 42 -3.98 15.80 -25.60
N LEU A 43 -4.69 15.30 -24.59
CA LEU A 43 -5.84 14.43 -24.79
C LEU A 43 -7.14 15.20 -25.08
N LYS A 44 -7.13 16.53 -24.89
CA LYS A 44 -8.27 17.42 -25.12
C LYS A 44 -9.53 16.96 -24.38
N ALA A 45 -9.35 16.50 -23.14
CA ALA A 45 -10.43 16.00 -22.30
C ALA A 45 -10.62 16.86 -21.04
N ASP A 46 -11.87 17.07 -20.66
CA ASP A 46 -12.24 17.70 -19.39
C ASP A 46 -12.16 16.69 -18.25
N ILE A 47 -11.49 17.05 -17.15
CA ILE A 47 -11.29 16.13 -16.02
C ILE A 47 -12.49 16.26 -15.10
N VAL A 48 -13.45 15.34 -15.24
CA VAL A 48 -14.71 15.35 -14.48
C VAL A 48 -14.57 14.82 -13.06
N GLY A 49 -13.43 14.19 -12.74
CA GLY A 49 -13.12 13.78 -11.38
C GLY A 49 -11.76 13.13 -11.20
N TYR A 50 -11.35 13.04 -9.93
CA TYR A 50 -10.15 12.37 -9.48
C TYR A 50 -10.49 11.41 -8.33
N ILE A 51 -10.22 10.12 -8.49
CA ILE A 51 -10.42 9.11 -7.45
C ILE A 51 -9.10 8.85 -6.73
N ILE A 52 -9.09 9.04 -5.42
CA ILE A 52 -7.98 8.66 -4.55
C ILE A 52 -8.26 7.25 -4.03
N ASP A 53 -7.40 6.29 -4.40
CA ASP A 53 -7.67 4.88 -4.14
C ASP A 53 -7.22 4.40 -2.73
N ARG A 54 -6.31 5.14 -2.10
CA ARG A 54 -5.81 4.90 -0.73
C ARG A 54 -5.06 6.11 -0.21
N TRP A 55 -4.76 6.11 1.09
CA TRP A 55 -4.07 7.24 1.74
C TRP A 55 -2.53 7.30 1.54
N HIS A 56 -1.89 6.27 0.98
CA HIS A 56 -0.43 6.27 0.80
C HIS A 56 0.02 7.39 -0.18
N THR A 57 1.23 7.91 0.03
CA THR A 57 1.86 8.95 -0.79
C THR A 57 1.78 8.67 -2.30
N ASP A 58 1.99 7.42 -2.69
CA ASP A 58 1.91 6.98 -4.09
C ASP A 58 0.47 6.88 -4.65
N ALA A 59 -0.51 7.42 -3.95
CA ALA A 59 -1.90 7.54 -4.38
C ALA A 59 -2.53 8.92 -4.15
N MET A 60 -1.99 9.71 -3.21
CA MET A 60 -2.60 10.98 -2.81
C MET A 60 -1.62 12.14 -2.60
N GLU A 61 -0.32 11.99 -2.90
CA GLU A 61 0.66 13.09 -2.72
C GLU A 61 0.18 14.37 -3.41
N GLY A 62 -0.23 14.26 -4.68
CA GLY A 62 -0.67 15.40 -5.46
C GLY A 62 -2.08 15.91 -5.18
N LEU A 63 -2.75 15.45 -4.11
CA LEU A 63 -4.16 15.77 -3.87
C LEU A 63 -4.40 17.29 -3.73
N ASP A 64 -3.51 18.02 -3.07
CA ASP A 64 -3.62 19.49 -2.97
C ASP A 64 -3.55 20.17 -4.35
N VAL A 65 -2.69 19.67 -5.24
CA VAL A 65 -2.60 20.17 -6.62
C VAL A 65 -3.89 19.92 -7.37
N VAL A 66 -4.50 18.74 -7.23
CA VAL A 66 -5.79 18.41 -7.86
C VAL A 66 -6.87 19.38 -7.37
N MET A 67 -6.94 19.64 -6.07
CA MET A 67 -7.91 20.55 -5.46
C MET A 67 -7.70 22.01 -5.91
N GLN A 68 -6.46 22.47 -6.02
CA GLN A 68 -6.15 23.82 -6.54
C GLN A 68 -6.61 24.03 -7.99
N HIS A 69 -6.71 22.96 -8.78
CA HIS A 69 -7.25 23.00 -10.13
C HIS A 69 -8.78 22.90 -10.19
N GLY A 70 -9.47 22.89 -9.04
CA GLY A 70 -10.92 22.81 -8.94
C GLY A 70 -11.51 21.50 -9.45
N ILE A 71 -10.71 20.43 -9.50
CA ILE A 71 -11.15 19.11 -9.97
C ILE A 71 -11.87 18.40 -8.81
N PRO A 72 -13.09 17.88 -9.00
CA PRO A 72 -13.80 17.17 -7.94
C PRO A 72 -13.05 15.90 -7.52
N THR A 73 -12.88 15.69 -6.21
CA THR A 73 -12.12 14.56 -5.66
C THR A 73 -13.01 13.59 -4.90
N TYR A 74 -12.79 12.28 -5.11
CA TYR A 74 -13.60 11.20 -4.55
C TYR A 74 -12.71 10.16 -3.86
N SER A 75 -13.19 9.57 -2.76
CA SER A 75 -12.51 8.46 -2.08
C SER A 75 -13.46 7.61 -1.25
N TYR A 76 -13.00 6.45 -0.77
CA TYR A 76 -13.67 5.75 0.32
C TYR A 76 -13.63 6.60 1.60
N ALA A 77 -14.71 6.62 2.38
CA ALA A 77 -14.80 7.37 3.63
C ALA A 77 -13.62 7.07 4.59
N GLY A 78 -13.14 5.82 4.62
CA GLY A 78 -11.98 5.44 5.42
C GLY A 78 -10.67 6.12 5.00
N THR A 79 -10.48 6.40 3.71
CA THR A 79 -9.31 7.16 3.22
C THR A 79 -9.31 8.58 3.77
N LYS A 80 -10.45 9.27 3.70
CA LYS A 80 -10.62 10.61 4.28
C LYS A 80 -10.40 10.61 5.80
N ASP A 81 -10.90 9.60 6.51
CA ASP A 81 -10.71 9.46 7.95
C ASP A 81 -9.24 9.25 8.33
N ILE A 82 -8.50 8.43 7.57
CA ILE A 82 -7.06 8.22 7.77
C ILE A 82 -6.30 9.49 7.46
N ALA A 83 -6.58 10.14 6.33
CA ALA A 83 -5.97 11.41 5.94
C ALA A 83 -6.14 12.47 7.04
N ARG A 84 -7.37 12.64 7.56
CA ARG A 84 -7.66 13.55 8.67
C ARG A 84 -6.83 13.24 9.92
N LYS A 85 -6.75 11.96 10.33
CA LYS A 85 -5.98 11.54 11.51
C LYS A 85 -4.48 11.76 11.35
N LYS A 86 -3.98 11.72 10.11
CA LYS A 86 -2.58 11.96 9.76
C LYS A 86 -2.26 13.42 9.42
N GLY A 87 -3.26 14.32 9.44
CA GLY A 87 -3.08 15.72 9.06
C GLY A 87 -2.78 15.92 7.56
N LEU A 88 -3.23 14.99 6.71
CA LEU A 88 -3.07 15.05 5.26
C LEU A 88 -4.24 15.79 4.60
N PRO A 89 -4.06 16.26 3.35
CA PRO A 89 -5.15 16.73 2.50
C PRO A 89 -6.29 15.71 2.42
N GLN A 90 -7.53 16.19 2.35
CA GLN A 90 -8.71 15.34 2.44
C GLN A 90 -9.51 15.39 1.13
N PRO A 91 -9.89 14.23 0.55
CA PRO A 91 -10.81 14.23 -0.57
C PRO A 91 -12.15 14.87 -0.20
N GLU A 92 -12.75 15.58 -1.15
CA GLU A 92 -13.95 16.37 -0.91
C GLU A 92 -15.16 15.46 -0.71
N MET A 93 -15.39 14.54 -1.65
CA MET A 93 -16.51 13.62 -1.68
C MET A 93 -16.10 12.22 -1.25
N VAL A 94 -17.00 11.53 -0.54
CA VAL A 94 -16.75 10.19 -0.01
C VAL A 94 -17.91 9.25 -0.29
N PHE A 95 -17.59 7.96 -0.32
CA PHE A 95 -18.57 6.87 -0.37
C PHE A 95 -18.22 5.79 0.66
N ASP A 96 -19.21 4.99 1.07
CA ASP A 96 -19.04 3.99 2.13
C ASP A 96 -18.69 2.58 1.61
N SER A 97 -19.14 2.22 0.41
CA SER A 97 -18.89 0.87 -0.14
C SER A 97 -18.75 0.87 -1.66
N VAL A 98 -19.68 1.50 -2.37
CA VAL A 98 -19.67 1.60 -3.82
C VAL A 98 -20.01 3.03 -4.24
N MET A 99 -19.33 3.51 -5.27
CA MET A 99 -19.65 4.74 -5.96
C MET A 99 -19.66 4.48 -7.46
N GLU A 100 -20.62 5.08 -8.17
CA GLU A 100 -20.71 5.01 -9.62
C GLU A 100 -20.63 6.43 -10.18
N LEU A 101 -19.77 6.60 -11.17
CA LEU A 101 -19.65 7.83 -11.96
C LEU A 101 -19.91 7.50 -13.44
N GLU A 102 -20.36 8.49 -14.19
CA GLU A 102 -20.46 8.42 -15.64
C GLU A 102 -19.35 9.27 -16.26
N VAL A 103 -18.65 8.72 -17.26
CA VAL A 103 -17.57 9.39 -17.98
C VAL A 103 -17.74 9.09 -19.47
N GLY A 104 -18.11 10.12 -20.23
CA GLY A 104 -18.36 10.01 -21.67
C GLY A 104 -19.38 8.94 -22.03
N GLY A 105 -20.41 8.76 -21.20
CA GLY A 105 -21.46 7.75 -21.35
C GLY A 105 -21.10 6.34 -20.90
N SER A 106 -19.89 6.09 -20.36
CA SER A 106 -19.53 4.82 -19.74
C SER A 106 -19.56 4.89 -18.21
N LYS A 107 -19.94 3.77 -17.60
CA LYS A 107 -19.96 3.62 -16.15
C LYS A 107 -18.56 3.34 -15.59
N VAL A 108 -18.17 4.07 -14.56
CA VAL A 108 -16.96 3.81 -13.75
C VAL A 108 -17.38 3.55 -12.32
N ILE A 109 -16.99 2.39 -11.78
CA ILE A 109 -17.48 1.89 -10.50
C ILE A 109 -16.31 1.73 -9.53
N ALA A 110 -16.30 2.50 -8.45
CA ALA A 110 -15.36 2.35 -7.35
C ALA A 110 -15.95 1.43 -6.28
N HIS A 111 -15.20 0.42 -5.86
CA HIS A 111 -15.61 -0.53 -4.82
C HIS A 111 -14.59 -0.54 -3.68
N TYR A 112 -15.07 -0.52 -2.44
CA TYR A 112 -14.32 -0.93 -1.27
C TYR A 112 -14.61 -2.42 -0.96
N PRO A 113 -13.70 -3.36 -1.34
CA PRO A 113 -13.93 -4.79 -1.16
C PRO A 113 -13.59 -5.30 0.26
N GLY A 114 -12.88 -4.51 1.05
CA GLY A 114 -12.33 -4.87 2.36
C GLY A 114 -10.84 -4.55 2.47
N GLU A 115 -10.25 -4.83 3.64
CA GLU A 115 -8.83 -4.55 3.90
C GLU A 115 -7.88 -5.46 3.11
N ALA A 116 -6.74 -4.91 2.69
CA ALA A 116 -5.69 -5.60 1.94
C ALA A 116 -4.31 -4.98 2.22
N HIS A 117 -3.70 -4.32 1.22
CA HIS A 117 -2.44 -3.56 1.36
C HIS A 117 -2.53 -2.43 2.40
N THR A 118 -3.70 -1.80 2.47
CA THR A 118 -4.09 -0.86 3.52
C THR A 118 -5.52 -1.18 3.97
N LYS A 119 -5.99 -0.49 5.02
CA LYS A 119 -7.35 -0.65 5.55
C LYS A 119 -8.43 -0.01 4.66
N ASP A 120 -8.06 0.90 3.77
CA ASP A 120 -8.93 1.77 3.02
C ASP A 120 -8.85 1.58 1.49
N GLY A 121 -7.98 0.69 1.01
CA GLY A 121 -7.76 0.49 -0.41
C GLY A 121 -9.03 0.08 -1.17
N ILE A 122 -9.26 0.73 -2.31
CA ILE A 122 -10.39 0.42 -3.21
C ILE A 122 -9.90 -0.16 -4.55
N VAL A 123 -10.86 -0.62 -5.36
CA VAL A 123 -10.64 -0.94 -6.78
C VAL A 123 -11.59 -0.11 -7.65
N VAL A 124 -11.21 0.16 -8.89
CA VAL A 124 -12.05 0.88 -9.87
C VAL A 124 -12.28 0.00 -11.10
N TRP A 125 -13.54 -0.28 -11.40
CA TRP A 125 -13.99 -1.17 -12.46
C TRP A 125 -14.72 -0.40 -13.56
N ILE A 126 -14.36 -0.67 -14.82
CA ILE A 126 -14.98 -0.05 -16.00
C ILE A 126 -15.52 -1.20 -16.87
N PRO A 127 -16.80 -1.60 -16.66
CA PRO A 127 -17.36 -2.81 -17.26
C PRO A 127 -17.31 -2.84 -18.79
N ASP A 128 -17.65 -1.74 -19.44
CA ASP A 128 -17.72 -1.64 -20.91
C ASP A 128 -16.37 -1.87 -21.56
N GLU A 129 -15.30 -1.41 -20.90
CA GLU A 129 -13.92 -1.52 -21.37
C GLU A 129 -13.23 -2.79 -20.83
N LYS A 130 -13.87 -3.50 -19.90
CA LYS A 130 -13.33 -4.64 -19.16
C LYS A 130 -11.97 -4.35 -18.51
N VAL A 131 -11.82 -3.14 -17.95
CA VAL A 131 -10.60 -2.69 -17.27
C VAL A 131 -10.83 -2.57 -15.77
N LEU A 132 -9.96 -3.19 -14.99
CA LEU A 132 -9.90 -3.09 -13.54
C LEU A 132 -8.60 -2.36 -13.13
N PHE A 133 -8.73 -1.23 -12.45
CA PHE A 133 -7.65 -0.70 -11.64
C PHE A 133 -7.71 -1.35 -10.25
N GLY A 134 -6.74 -2.21 -9.96
CA GLY A 134 -6.67 -2.97 -8.72
C GLY A 134 -5.88 -2.29 -7.59
N GLY A 135 -5.14 -1.22 -7.91
CA GLY A 135 -4.29 -0.51 -6.94
C GLY A 135 -3.30 -1.44 -6.23
N ASN A 136 -2.77 -1.00 -5.09
CA ASN A 136 -1.81 -1.80 -4.33
C ASN A 136 -2.39 -3.07 -3.70
N GLY A 137 -3.73 -3.24 -3.73
CA GLY A 137 -4.39 -4.47 -3.34
C GLY A 137 -4.11 -5.65 -4.29
N ILE A 138 -3.72 -5.39 -5.54
CA ILE A 138 -3.37 -6.40 -6.54
C ILE A 138 -1.88 -6.33 -6.87
N ARG A 139 -1.22 -7.50 -6.95
CA ARG A 139 0.19 -7.64 -7.31
C ARG A 139 0.36 -8.03 -8.77
N ASN A 140 1.43 -7.52 -9.38
CA ASN A 140 1.87 -8.00 -10.68
C ASN A 140 2.48 -9.41 -10.57
N ASN A 141 2.44 -10.19 -11.66
CA ASN A 141 3.01 -11.53 -11.70
C ASN A 141 4.50 -11.52 -11.31
N ASN A 142 4.91 -12.49 -10.49
CA ASN A 142 6.25 -12.63 -9.94
C ASN A 142 6.74 -11.39 -9.15
N GLY A 143 5.82 -10.51 -8.75
CA GLY A 143 6.10 -9.38 -7.87
C GLY A 143 6.44 -9.84 -6.45
N TRP A 144 7.13 -8.96 -5.73
CA TRP A 144 7.43 -9.17 -4.31
C TRP A 144 6.14 -9.15 -3.48
N VAL A 145 6.22 -9.69 -2.26
CA VAL A 145 5.19 -9.47 -1.24
C VAL A 145 5.01 -7.97 -0.95
N GLY A 146 6.09 -7.18 -1.06
CA GLY A 146 6.03 -5.73 -0.97
C GLY A 146 5.89 -5.24 0.47
N ASN A 147 5.50 -3.97 0.63
CA ASN A 147 5.33 -3.34 1.94
C ASN A 147 4.09 -3.91 2.65
N ILE A 148 4.29 -4.54 3.82
CA ILE A 148 3.22 -5.05 4.69
C ILE A 148 3.01 -4.18 5.94
N GLY A 149 3.69 -3.02 6.00
CA GLY A 149 3.70 -2.11 7.15
C GLY A 149 2.32 -1.60 7.59
N ASP A 150 1.35 -1.55 6.68
CA ASP A 150 -0.04 -1.14 6.93
C ASP A 150 -1.06 -2.20 6.45
N ALA A 151 -0.57 -3.39 6.09
CA ALA A 151 -1.40 -4.42 5.48
C ALA A 151 -2.18 -5.25 6.51
N ASN A 152 -3.34 -5.76 6.07
CA ASN A 152 -4.07 -6.80 6.77
C ASN A 152 -3.92 -8.14 6.04
N LEU A 153 -2.89 -8.91 6.41
CA LEU A 153 -2.61 -10.20 5.80
C LEU A 153 -3.72 -11.25 6.07
N ALA A 154 -4.50 -11.10 7.14
CA ALA A 154 -5.60 -12.02 7.43
C ALA A 154 -6.78 -11.84 6.47
N ALA A 155 -6.98 -10.63 5.96
CA ALA A 155 -8.10 -10.29 5.09
C ALA A 155 -7.74 -10.32 3.59
N TRP A 156 -6.47 -10.06 3.25
CA TRP A 156 -6.06 -9.72 1.88
C TRP A 156 -6.52 -10.72 0.82
N SER A 157 -6.24 -12.02 0.98
CA SER A 157 -6.61 -13.02 -0.03
C SER A 157 -8.13 -13.11 -0.23
N GLU A 158 -8.92 -13.04 0.84
CA GLU A 158 -10.39 -13.05 0.76
C GLU A 158 -10.94 -11.76 0.13
N THR A 159 -10.35 -10.61 0.46
CA THR A 159 -10.66 -9.34 -0.21
C THR A 159 -10.47 -9.44 -1.72
N VAL A 160 -9.38 -10.06 -2.19
CA VAL A 160 -9.14 -10.25 -3.62
C VAL A 160 -10.08 -11.29 -4.24
N ARG A 161 -10.53 -12.31 -3.50
CA ARG A 161 -11.61 -13.21 -3.96
C ARG A 161 -12.90 -12.44 -4.23
N LYS A 162 -13.27 -11.48 -3.37
CA LYS A 162 -14.43 -10.59 -3.61
C LYS A 162 -14.24 -9.74 -4.86
N VAL A 163 -13.04 -9.16 -5.06
CA VAL A 163 -12.71 -8.44 -6.30
C VAL A 163 -12.87 -9.34 -7.52
N LYS A 164 -12.41 -10.59 -7.45
CA LYS A 164 -12.57 -11.57 -8.54
C LYS A 164 -14.03 -11.90 -8.83
N VAL A 165 -14.90 -11.96 -7.81
CA VAL A 165 -16.34 -12.13 -8.02
C VAL A 165 -16.96 -10.92 -8.73
N LEU A 166 -16.59 -9.70 -8.33
CA LEU A 166 -17.13 -8.46 -8.88
C LEU A 166 -16.61 -8.15 -10.31
N CYS A 167 -15.31 -8.40 -10.54
CA CYS A 167 -14.56 -7.89 -11.68
C CYS A 167 -13.82 -8.99 -12.45
N GLY A 168 -14.16 -10.26 -12.24
CA GLY A 168 -13.43 -11.41 -12.81
C GLY A 168 -13.44 -11.50 -14.33
N THR A 169 -14.31 -10.75 -15.00
CA THR A 169 -14.37 -10.61 -16.47
C THR A 169 -13.39 -9.58 -17.02
N ALA A 170 -12.58 -8.94 -16.16
CA ALA A 170 -11.52 -8.01 -16.56
C ALA A 170 -10.57 -8.67 -17.56
N MET A 171 -10.36 -7.98 -18.69
CA MET A 171 -9.34 -8.33 -19.68
C MET A 171 -8.02 -7.62 -19.39
N ILE A 172 -8.09 -6.46 -18.72
CA ILE A 172 -6.93 -5.70 -18.27
C ILE A 172 -7.08 -5.45 -16.77
N VAL A 173 -6.07 -5.84 -16.00
CA VAL A 173 -5.94 -5.56 -14.57
C VAL A 173 -4.67 -4.77 -14.36
N ILE A 174 -4.82 -3.55 -13.83
CA ILE A 174 -3.72 -2.62 -13.54
C ILE A 174 -3.41 -2.75 -12.04
N PRO A 175 -2.29 -3.40 -11.65
CA PRO A 175 -1.84 -3.40 -10.27
C PRO A 175 -1.29 -2.03 -9.90
N GLY A 176 -1.19 -1.72 -8.61
CA GLY A 176 -0.63 -0.46 -8.16
C GLY A 176 0.87 -0.33 -8.42
N HIS A 177 1.59 -1.46 -8.56
CA HIS A 177 2.99 -1.45 -9.00
C HIS A 177 3.26 -2.50 -10.08
N GLY A 178 4.16 -2.18 -11.01
CA GLY A 178 4.62 -3.13 -12.02
C GLY A 178 3.73 -3.23 -13.25
N ARG A 179 3.97 -4.27 -14.05
CA ARG A 179 3.28 -4.47 -15.33
C ARG A 179 1.83 -4.91 -15.12
N TYR A 180 0.90 -4.32 -15.88
CA TYR A 180 -0.48 -4.79 -15.98
C TYR A 180 -0.57 -6.18 -16.62
N GLY A 181 -1.68 -6.87 -16.38
CA GLY A 181 -1.98 -8.20 -16.92
C GLY A 181 -3.47 -8.35 -17.14
N GLY A 182 -3.97 -9.58 -17.10
CA GLY A 182 -5.39 -9.90 -17.04
C GLY A 182 -5.82 -10.37 -15.65
N SER A 183 -6.94 -11.08 -15.59
CA SER A 183 -7.51 -11.62 -14.35
C SER A 183 -6.60 -12.62 -13.64
N GLU A 184 -5.55 -13.15 -14.29
CA GLU A 184 -4.54 -13.99 -13.64
C GLU A 184 -3.78 -13.27 -12.52
N LEU A 185 -3.71 -11.93 -12.54
CA LEU A 185 -3.12 -11.16 -11.44
C LEU A 185 -3.92 -11.28 -10.14
N LEU A 186 -5.25 -11.46 -10.24
CA LEU A 186 -6.11 -11.70 -9.08
C LEU A 186 -5.78 -13.07 -8.47
N ASP A 187 -5.62 -14.10 -9.31
CA ASP A 187 -5.27 -15.45 -8.86
C ASP A 187 -3.86 -15.51 -8.25
N TYR A 188 -2.89 -14.85 -8.88
CA TYR A 188 -1.55 -14.71 -8.33
C TYR A 188 -1.59 -14.05 -6.95
N THR A 189 -2.31 -12.95 -6.81
CA THR A 189 -2.40 -12.21 -5.54
C THR A 189 -3.11 -13.03 -4.46
N ILE A 190 -4.20 -13.73 -4.80
CA ILE A 190 -4.89 -14.64 -3.87
C ILE A 190 -3.92 -15.70 -3.35
N ALA A 191 -3.15 -16.35 -4.23
CA ALA A 191 -2.21 -17.40 -3.84
C ALA A 191 -1.04 -16.85 -3.00
N LEU A 192 -0.53 -15.67 -3.34
CA LEU A 192 0.58 -15.02 -2.63
C LEU A 192 0.24 -14.75 -1.16
N TYR A 193 -1.00 -14.30 -0.89
CA TYR A 193 -1.48 -13.94 0.44
C TYR A 193 -2.45 -14.97 1.07
N ASP A 194 -2.55 -16.18 0.51
CA ASP A 194 -3.30 -17.26 1.15
C ASP A 194 -2.55 -17.70 2.42
N THR A 195 -3.20 -17.53 3.58
CA THR A 195 -2.63 -17.82 4.89
C THR A 195 -2.95 -19.24 5.38
N THR A 196 -3.79 -19.97 4.64
CA THR A 196 -4.25 -21.32 5.00
C THR A 196 -3.08 -22.26 5.21
N GLY A 197 -3.02 -22.89 6.40
CA GLY A 197 -1.99 -23.87 6.73
C GLY A 197 -0.58 -23.28 6.98
N ARG A 198 -0.41 -21.95 6.99
CA ARG A 198 0.92 -21.33 7.17
C ARG A 198 1.39 -21.20 8.62
N GLY A 199 0.49 -21.40 9.60
CA GLY A 199 0.82 -21.29 11.03
C GLY A 199 1.19 -19.87 11.50
N TRP A 200 0.86 -18.84 10.72
CA TRP A 200 1.11 -17.44 11.07
C TRP A 200 0.18 -16.98 12.19
N GLU A 201 0.67 -16.06 13.03
CA GLU A 201 -0.17 -15.37 14.02
C GLU A 201 -0.60 -14.02 13.45
N LEU A 202 -1.90 -13.81 13.27
CA LEU A 202 -2.46 -12.63 12.63
C LEU A 202 -3.61 -12.07 13.47
N ASN A 203 -3.66 -10.75 13.62
CA ASN A 203 -4.69 -10.00 14.36
C ASN A 203 -4.96 -10.57 15.76
N SER A 204 -3.90 -10.83 16.53
CA SER A 204 -4.00 -11.35 17.89
C SER A 204 -4.53 -10.24 18.81
N PRO A 205 -5.62 -10.49 19.56
CA PRO A 205 -6.19 -9.50 20.47
C PRO A 205 -5.42 -9.41 21.80
N VAL A 206 -4.39 -10.24 21.98
CA VAL A 206 -3.55 -10.24 23.18
C VAL A 206 -2.82 -8.89 23.26
N LEU A 207 -2.90 -8.25 24.43
CA LEU A 207 -2.21 -7.00 24.68
C LEU A 207 -0.74 -7.27 25.01
N HIS A 208 0.15 -6.55 24.35
CA HIS A 208 1.59 -6.61 24.53
C HIS A 208 2.10 -5.34 25.19
N GLN A 209 3.06 -5.50 26.10
CA GLN A 209 3.78 -4.39 26.67
C GLN A 209 4.80 -3.86 25.65
N ARG A 210 4.72 -2.55 25.35
CA ARG A 210 5.65 -1.89 24.44
C ARG A 210 7.09 -1.96 24.98
N PRO A 211 8.08 -2.28 24.15
CA PRO A 211 9.49 -2.12 24.52
C PRO A 211 9.81 -0.67 24.90
N TYR A 212 10.69 -0.48 25.88
CA TYR A 212 11.15 0.86 26.24
C TYR A 212 12.29 1.29 25.32
N PHE A 213 12.00 2.20 24.38
CA PHE A 213 12.97 2.68 23.39
C PHE A 213 13.88 3.83 23.88
N ASN A 214 13.69 4.33 25.11
CA ASN A 214 14.47 5.43 25.69
C ASN A 214 14.59 6.69 24.80
N GLY A 215 13.50 7.05 24.11
CA GLY A 215 13.46 8.21 23.21
C GLY A 215 14.04 7.97 21.81
N ASN A 216 14.60 6.78 21.53
CA ASN A 216 15.05 6.40 20.20
C ASN A 216 13.92 5.79 19.36
N GLU A 217 14.10 5.72 18.05
CA GLU A 217 13.22 4.95 17.16
C GLU A 217 13.64 3.49 17.05
N PHE A 218 14.86 3.18 17.48
CA PHE A 218 15.56 1.94 17.23
C PHE A 218 16.09 1.33 18.54
N LEU A 219 15.93 0.00 18.68
CA LEU A 219 16.46 -0.79 19.80
C LEU A 219 16.95 -2.15 19.27
N ALA A 220 18.22 -2.48 19.49
CA ALA A 220 18.78 -3.77 19.14
C ALA A 220 19.23 -4.55 20.39
N ILE A 221 18.92 -5.84 20.43
CA ILE A 221 19.40 -6.80 21.41
C ILE A 221 20.08 -7.91 20.61
N ALA A 222 21.41 -7.94 20.63
CA ALA A 222 22.21 -8.86 19.82
C ALA A 222 23.24 -9.57 20.68
N LYS A 223 23.63 -10.78 20.26
CA LYS A 223 24.76 -11.51 20.87
C LYS A 223 26.09 -10.85 20.52
N GLU A 224 26.21 -10.36 19.29
CA GLU A 224 27.38 -9.67 18.78
C GLU A 224 26.96 -8.52 17.86
N GLU A 225 27.67 -7.42 17.97
CA GLU A 225 27.53 -6.23 17.13
C GLU A 225 28.89 -5.93 16.49
N THR A 226 28.91 -5.78 15.16
CA THR A 226 30.10 -5.40 14.42
C THR A 226 29.83 -4.19 13.55
N HIS A 227 30.84 -3.35 13.36
CA HIS A 227 30.76 -2.16 12.51
C HIS A 227 31.83 -2.22 11.42
N HIS A 228 31.39 -2.18 10.17
CA HIS A 228 32.30 -2.23 9.02
C HIS A 228 31.73 -1.43 7.85
N ASN A 229 32.54 -0.54 7.27
CA ASN A 229 32.15 0.30 6.12
C ASN A 229 30.82 1.06 6.30
N GLY A 230 30.56 1.59 7.50
CA GLY A 230 29.33 2.34 7.79
C GLY A 230 28.08 1.48 7.98
N ILE A 231 28.20 0.16 7.98
CA ILE A 231 27.13 -0.79 8.25
C ILE A 231 27.35 -1.36 9.65
N THR A 232 26.27 -1.40 10.44
CA THR A 232 26.24 -2.10 11.74
C THR A 232 25.55 -3.43 11.57
N THR A 233 26.22 -4.52 11.89
CA THR A 233 25.69 -5.89 11.78
C THR A 233 25.38 -6.43 13.16
N TYR A 234 24.13 -6.80 13.40
CA TYR A 234 23.64 -7.45 14.60
C TYR A 234 23.48 -8.96 14.34
N ASN A 235 24.25 -9.79 15.05
CA ASN A 235 24.21 -11.25 14.93
C ASN A 235 23.39 -11.87 16.07
N ASP A 236 22.62 -12.91 15.75
CA ASP A 236 21.66 -13.57 16.65
C ASP A 236 20.81 -12.54 17.41
N ALA A 237 20.09 -11.71 16.65
CA ALA A 237 19.56 -10.45 17.13
C ALA A 237 18.03 -10.39 17.12
N VAL A 238 17.51 -9.64 18.10
CA VAL A 238 16.15 -9.10 18.12
C VAL A 238 16.24 -7.60 17.97
N VAL A 239 15.73 -7.08 16.86
CA VAL A 239 15.73 -5.64 16.55
C VAL A 239 14.30 -5.11 16.55
N TYR A 240 14.10 -3.96 17.19
CA TYR A 240 12.87 -3.20 17.19
C TYR A 240 13.06 -1.87 16.47
N TYR A 241 12.08 -1.50 15.66
CA TYR A 241 11.98 -0.20 15.01
C TYR A 241 10.55 0.31 15.13
N GLN A 242 10.35 1.59 15.45
CA GLN A 242 9.03 2.20 15.63
C GLN A 242 8.85 3.49 14.84
N ASP A 243 7.58 3.81 14.55
CA ASP A 243 7.11 5.14 14.19
C ASP A 243 6.00 5.58 15.18
N ALA A 244 5.28 6.67 14.91
CA ALA A 244 4.22 7.16 15.79
C ALA A 244 3.05 6.16 16.00
N THR A 245 2.79 5.28 15.04
CA THR A 245 1.58 4.43 14.95
C THR A 245 1.83 2.95 15.19
N LYS A 246 3.05 2.47 14.95
CA LYS A 246 3.39 1.05 15.01
C LYS A 246 4.83 0.84 15.45
N TYR A 247 5.14 -0.40 15.82
CA TYR A 247 6.52 -0.86 15.92
C TYR A 247 6.64 -2.28 15.38
N ILE A 248 7.85 -2.64 14.95
CA ILE A 248 8.17 -3.97 14.50
C ILE A 248 9.16 -4.64 15.44
N ARG A 249 9.16 -5.96 15.41
CA ARG A 249 10.15 -6.83 16.05
C ARG A 249 10.68 -7.81 15.00
N ILE A 250 11.97 -7.78 14.75
CA ILE A 250 12.67 -8.63 13.79
C ILE A 250 13.55 -9.59 14.57
N GLU A 251 13.36 -10.89 14.38
CA GLU A 251 14.21 -11.95 14.91
C GLU A 251 15.00 -12.57 13.76
N SER A 252 16.33 -12.48 13.79
CA SER A 252 17.17 -13.05 12.74
C SER A 252 18.56 -13.39 13.23
N ALA A 253 19.19 -14.36 12.58
CA ALA A 253 20.61 -14.66 12.75
C ALA A 253 21.51 -13.48 12.32
N CYS A 254 21.05 -12.64 11.39
CA CYS A 254 21.82 -11.49 10.91
C CYS A 254 20.89 -10.34 10.45
N ILE A 255 21.15 -9.15 10.99
CA ILE A 255 20.46 -7.90 10.61
C ILE A 255 21.51 -6.83 10.38
N ASN A 256 21.53 -6.27 9.16
CA ASN A 256 22.40 -5.16 8.80
C ASN A 256 21.62 -3.86 8.91
N TYR A 257 22.15 -2.89 9.65
CA TYR A 257 21.65 -1.53 9.72
C TYR A 257 22.58 -0.58 8.96
N ILE A 258 22.00 0.21 8.07
CA ILE A 258 22.66 1.22 7.24
C ILE A 258 22.15 2.59 7.71
N PRO A 259 22.83 3.28 8.64
CA PRO A 259 22.31 4.48 9.29
C PRO A 259 22.01 5.62 8.32
N GLY A 260 22.86 5.81 7.29
CA GLY A 260 22.69 6.86 6.29
C GLY A 260 21.43 6.69 5.41
N GLU A 261 20.88 5.49 5.36
CA GLU A 261 19.63 5.17 4.64
C GLU A 261 18.45 4.93 5.60
N GLN A 262 18.66 5.01 6.92
CA GLN A 262 17.71 4.57 7.95
C GLN A 262 17.12 3.18 7.64
N ARG A 263 17.97 2.28 7.17
CA ARG A 263 17.56 1.02 6.53
C ARG A 263 18.09 -0.20 7.26
N LEU A 264 17.23 -1.20 7.42
CA LEU A 264 17.59 -2.54 7.85
C LEU A 264 17.45 -3.54 6.70
N ASP A 265 18.42 -4.44 6.56
CA ASP A 265 18.36 -5.58 5.66
C ASP A 265 18.57 -6.88 6.45
N SER A 266 17.75 -7.89 6.17
CA SER A 266 17.91 -9.23 6.73
C SER A 266 17.44 -10.29 5.75
N ASP A 267 18.20 -11.37 5.59
CA ASP A 267 17.93 -12.37 4.54
C ASP A 267 16.85 -13.38 4.91
N ASN A 268 16.68 -13.67 6.20
CA ASN A 268 15.65 -14.57 6.71
C ASN A 268 15.42 -14.31 8.19
N GLY A 269 14.25 -14.71 8.68
CA GLY A 269 13.88 -14.55 10.08
C GLY A 269 12.38 -14.47 10.26
N ILE A 270 11.97 -13.89 11.39
CA ILE A 270 10.58 -13.63 11.72
C ILE A 270 10.39 -12.13 11.95
N VAL A 271 9.39 -11.54 11.31
CA VAL A 271 8.99 -10.15 11.53
C VAL A 271 7.61 -10.14 12.17
N SER A 272 7.48 -9.36 13.23
CA SER A 272 6.20 -9.07 13.89
C SER A 272 5.91 -7.57 13.77
N ILE A 273 4.66 -7.20 13.51
CA ILE A 273 4.20 -5.80 13.50
C ILE A 273 3.13 -5.64 14.55
N TYR A 274 3.29 -4.62 15.38
CA TYR A 274 2.39 -4.26 16.46
C TYR A 274 1.78 -2.89 16.23
N ASP A 275 0.47 -2.80 16.40
CA ASP A 275 -0.27 -1.54 16.43
C ASP A 275 -0.15 -0.89 17.81
N LYS A 276 0.18 0.41 17.85
CA LYS A 276 0.26 1.17 19.09
C LYS A 276 -1.12 1.62 19.52
N ASN A 277 -1.56 1.24 20.71
CA ASN A 277 -2.83 1.72 21.27
C ASN A 277 -2.63 2.30 22.68
N PRO A 278 -3.54 3.20 23.14
CA PRO A 278 -3.48 3.75 24.49
C PRO A 278 -3.55 2.70 25.60
N ASP A 279 -4.35 1.64 25.39
CA ASP A 279 -4.67 0.63 26.42
C ASP A 279 -3.78 -0.64 26.33
N GLY A 280 -2.83 -0.66 25.39
CA GLY A 280 -1.93 -1.80 25.14
C GLY A 280 -1.78 -2.12 23.66
N ASP A 281 -0.58 -2.50 23.26
CA ASP A 281 -0.27 -2.70 21.85
C ASP A 281 -0.75 -4.09 21.39
N THR A 282 -1.27 -4.19 20.17
CA THR A 282 -1.84 -5.43 19.63
C THR A 282 -0.96 -5.97 18.51
N LEU A 283 -0.73 -7.28 18.49
CA LEU A 283 0.00 -7.92 17.39
C LEU A 283 -0.88 -7.99 16.14
N ARG A 284 -0.50 -7.28 15.09
CA ARG A 284 -1.18 -7.32 13.80
C ARG A 284 -0.78 -8.55 12.99
N LEU A 285 0.51 -8.84 12.93
CA LEU A 285 1.02 -10.00 12.21
C LEU A 285 2.36 -10.45 12.79
N ARG A 286 2.62 -11.75 12.73
CA ARG A 286 3.92 -12.38 12.93
C ARG A 286 4.14 -13.42 11.84
N VAL A 287 5.10 -13.17 10.95
CA VAL A 287 5.33 -14.00 9.76
C VAL A 287 6.84 -14.27 9.56
N PRO A 288 7.21 -15.47 9.09
CA PRO A 288 8.56 -15.71 8.60
C PRO A 288 8.76 -14.99 7.26
N TYR A 289 9.98 -14.58 6.98
CA TYR A 289 10.34 -13.93 5.72
C TYR A 289 11.57 -14.54 5.06
N GLU A 290 11.62 -14.38 3.74
CA GLU A 290 12.80 -14.52 2.90
C GLU A 290 13.06 -13.15 2.26
N ARG A 291 14.16 -12.53 2.66
CA ARG A 291 14.57 -11.15 2.39
C ARG A 291 13.58 -10.08 2.88
N LEU A 292 13.95 -9.43 3.98
CA LEU A 292 13.30 -8.27 4.57
C LEU A 292 14.15 -7.03 4.35
N ILE A 293 13.49 -5.94 3.97
CA ILE A 293 14.04 -4.59 3.97
C ILE A 293 13.09 -3.70 4.77
N VAL A 294 13.61 -3.00 5.77
CA VAL A 294 12.85 -2.01 6.53
C VAL A 294 13.51 -0.66 6.34
N PHE A 295 12.72 0.37 6.13
CA PHE A 295 13.22 1.74 6.09
C PHE A 295 12.21 2.66 6.75
N ASN A 296 12.71 3.60 7.54
CA ASN A 296 11.90 4.70 8.07
C ASN A 296 12.09 5.91 7.16
N VAL A 297 10.99 6.43 6.65
CA VAL A 297 11.00 7.63 5.81
C VAL A 297 10.20 8.68 6.54
N GLU A 298 10.70 9.91 6.50
CA GLU A 298 10.01 11.08 7.05
C GLU A 298 8.84 11.48 6.11
N ASP A 299 7.82 10.63 6.05
CA ASP A 299 6.58 10.89 5.34
C ASP A 299 5.37 10.33 6.10
N SER A 300 4.19 10.43 5.48
CA SER A 300 2.94 10.00 6.09
C SER A 300 2.86 8.49 6.35
N ILE A 301 3.63 7.68 5.60
CA ILE A 301 3.69 6.22 5.71
C ILE A 301 4.55 5.82 6.91
N GLY A 302 5.67 6.51 7.10
CA GLY A 302 6.63 6.22 8.15
C GLY A 302 7.35 4.90 7.88
N LEU A 303 7.21 3.95 8.82
CA LEU A 303 7.95 2.70 8.79
C LEU A 303 7.42 1.75 7.71
N ARG A 304 8.22 1.51 6.67
CA ARG A 304 7.93 0.56 5.60
C ARG A 304 8.60 -0.78 5.88
N VAL A 305 7.84 -1.86 5.74
CA VAL A 305 8.28 -3.23 6.04
C VAL A 305 8.12 -4.07 4.77
N VAL A 306 9.17 -4.13 3.96
CA VAL A 306 9.12 -4.73 2.63
C VAL A 306 9.67 -6.15 2.65
N LEU A 307 8.83 -7.10 2.24
CA LEU A 307 9.24 -8.49 2.05
C LEU A 307 9.40 -8.79 0.57
N GLN A 308 10.47 -9.49 0.20
CA GLN A 308 10.55 -10.10 -1.13
C GLN A 308 9.60 -11.30 -1.20
N ARG A 309 9.72 -12.22 -0.24
CA ARG A 309 8.91 -13.43 -0.12
C ARG A 309 8.58 -13.72 1.35
N PHE A 310 7.50 -14.46 1.56
CA PHE A 310 7.27 -15.09 2.86
C PHE A 310 8.17 -16.31 3.00
N GLY A 311 8.71 -16.52 4.20
CA GLY A 311 9.49 -17.71 4.54
C GLY A 311 8.61 -18.88 4.96
N SER A 312 9.27 -19.95 5.41
CA SER A 312 8.64 -21.10 6.07
C SER A 312 8.92 -21.07 7.57
N LEU A 313 7.94 -21.51 8.37
CA LEU A 313 8.23 -21.83 9.77
C LEU A 313 9.03 -23.13 9.78
N GLN A 314 10.26 -23.09 10.29
CA GLN A 314 11.07 -24.28 10.57
C GLN A 314 10.64 -24.93 11.88
#